data_AF-A0A4R3I724-F1
#
_entry.id   AF-A0A4R3I724-F1
#
_cell.length_a   1.000
_cell.length_b   1.000
_cell.length_c   1.000
_cell.angle_alpha   90.00
_cell.angle_beta   90.00
_cell.angle_gamma   90.00
#
_symmetry.space_group_name_H-M   'P 1'
#
loop_
_entity.id
_entity.type
_entity.pdbx_description
1 polymer ?
#
loop_
_entity_poly.entity_id
_entity_poly.type
_entity_poly.pdbx_seq_one_letter_code
_entity_poly.pdbx_strand_id
1 'polypeptide(L)'
;MLKKIARKVLGREGSGLEGYQFFIDVVSPELIAGWAANTKNTQHKPIVDVCSNGEVLWQVKAESFREDLTEAGIGDFAFKLKPVAAVLKRDITEVDIHIDGHKVNEQPYPLVMQCPNEGCLTSHFAMAHEHYTGHVDAITENLIVGWVMANANPNIRAKVVLVHNGEELAATVADQYRGDLHKGEAQDGCHSFRLNLPVHKFPSASFECDLQVDGQKVNPQPIRIELDQNTLEVEQYKHNFASELGDFNALISAELNRLHQAVESETKETQGANLNVAVNVALQGIAELSARVSVMERVLVKHFSENE
;
A
#
# COMPACT_ATOMS: atom_id res chain seq x y z
N MET A 1 -38.81 0.47 35.35
CA MET A 1 -37.51 0.33 34.65
C MET A 1 -37.63 1.02 33.30
N LEU A 2 -36.84 2.06 33.06
CA LEU A 2 -36.84 2.80 31.79
C LEU A 2 -36.15 1.92 30.74
N LYS A 3 -36.93 1.46 29.75
CA LYS A 3 -36.43 0.69 28.60
C LYS A 3 -35.34 1.51 27.90
N LYS A 4 -34.10 1.01 27.85
CA LYS A 4 -33.04 1.61 27.02
C LYS A 4 -33.50 1.47 25.57
N ILE A 5 -33.99 2.55 24.99
CA ILE A 5 -34.35 2.57 23.57
C ILE A 5 -33.04 2.45 22.80
N ALA A 6 -32.87 1.36 22.05
CA ALA A 6 -31.81 1.27 21.05
C ALA A 6 -31.97 2.47 20.10
N ARG A 7 -30.98 3.36 20.08
CA ARG A 7 -30.94 4.46 19.11
C ARG A 7 -31.02 3.83 17.72
N LYS A 8 -31.87 4.37 16.85
CA LYS A 8 -32.09 3.83 15.50
C LYS A 8 -32.29 4.95 14.49
N VAL A 9 -31.83 4.69 13.28
CA VAL A 9 -32.15 5.45 12.07
C VAL A 9 -33.05 4.57 11.21
N LEU A 10 -34.10 5.17 10.65
CA LEU A 10 -34.98 4.52 9.67
C LEU A 10 -34.45 4.84 8.27
N GLY A 11 -34.33 3.82 7.42
CA GLY A 11 -33.97 4.03 6.03
C GLY A 11 -34.98 4.93 5.31
N ARG A 12 -34.49 5.85 4.46
CA ARG A 12 -35.33 6.82 3.74
C ARG A 12 -36.03 6.17 2.55
N GLU A 13 -37.28 6.55 2.29
CA GLU A 13 -38.00 6.12 1.08
C GLU A 13 -37.25 6.54 -0.20
N GLY A 14 -37.21 5.64 -1.19
CA GLY A 14 -36.48 5.83 -2.45
C GLY A 14 -34.96 5.60 -2.40
N SER A 15 -34.37 5.30 -1.24
CA SER A 15 -32.92 5.07 -1.09
C SER A 15 -32.47 3.61 -1.22
N GLY A 16 -33.42 2.68 -1.39
CA GLY A 16 -33.19 1.23 -1.31
C GLY A 16 -33.08 0.68 0.11
N LEU A 17 -32.94 1.54 1.12
CA LEU A 17 -32.97 1.18 2.56
C LEU A 17 -34.40 1.09 3.13
N GLU A 18 -35.42 1.01 2.29
CA GLU A 18 -36.80 0.95 2.74
C GLU A 18 -37.11 -0.32 3.53
N GLY A 19 -37.37 -0.16 4.82
CA GLY A 19 -37.54 -1.28 5.73
C GLY A 19 -36.23 -1.74 6.38
N TYR A 20 -35.17 -0.95 6.34
CA TYR A 20 -34.01 -1.14 7.18
C TYR A 20 -34.10 -0.28 8.44
N GLN A 21 -33.71 -0.88 9.57
CA GLN A 21 -33.39 -0.18 10.81
C GLN A 21 -31.93 -0.45 11.14
N PHE A 22 -31.18 0.60 11.46
CA PHE A 22 -29.77 0.46 11.76
C PHE A 22 -29.30 1.53 12.72
N PHE A 23 -28.11 1.32 13.27
CA PHE A 23 -27.37 2.31 14.02
C PHE A 23 -25.89 2.00 13.98
N ILE A 24 -25.07 3.03 13.81
CA ILE A 24 -23.62 2.93 13.87
C ILE A 24 -23.20 3.41 15.25
N ASP A 25 -22.68 2.50 16.08
CA ASP A 25 -22.28 2.77 17.46
C ASP A 25 -20.94 3.53 17.49
N VAL A 26 -19.97 3.08 16.67
CA VAL A 26 -18.61 3.62 16.61
C VAL A 26 -18.00 3.39 15.23
N VAL A 27 -17.23 4.37 14.77
CA VAL A 27 -16.30 4.25 13.65
C VAL A 27 -14.95 4.78 14.12
N SER A 28 -13.95 3.90 14.18
CA SER A 28 -12.60 4.22 14.61
C SER A 28 -11.59 3.21 14.03
N PRO A 29 -10.28 3.51 14.01
CA PRO A 29 -9.27 2.57 13.51
C PRO A 29 -9.23 1.24 14.24
N GLU A 30 -9.64 1.21 15.51
CA GLU A 30 -9.62 0.01 16.36
C GLU A 30 -10.90 -0.82 16.25
N LEU A 31 -12.02 -0.18 15.92
CA LEU A 31 -13.34 -0.79 15.94
C LEU A 31 -14.35 0.01 15.13
N ILE A 32 -15.07 -0.71 14.28
CA ILE A 32 -16.31 -0.28 13.64
C ILE A 32 -17.41 -1.22 14.11
N ALA A 33 -18.45 -0.69 14.75
CA ALA A 33 -19.53 -1.50 15.30
C ALA A 33 -20.88 -0.80 15.21
N GLY A 34 -21.93 -1.60 15.23
CA GLY A 34 -23.30 -1.16 15.10
C GLY A 34 -24.26 -2.32 14.99
N TRP A 35 -25.44 -2.04 14.47
CA TRP A 35 -26.42 -3.05 14.11
C TRP A 35 -27.23 -2.63 12.89
N ALA A 36 -27.71 -3.62 12.14
CA ALA A 36 -28.51 -3.42 10.93
C ALA A 36 -29.49 -4.58 10.77
N ALA A 37 -30.78 -4.27 10.65
CA ALA A 37 -31.85 -5.25 10.51
C ALA A 37 -32.80 -4.87 9.38
N ASN A 38 -33.18 -5.86 8.57
CA ASN A 38 -34.24 -5.73 7.58
C ASN A 38 -35.59 -6.09 8.22
N THR A 39 -36.47 -5.11 8.38
CA THR A 39 -37.79 -5.29 9.00
C THR A 39 -38.82 -5.94 8.08
N LYS A 40 -38.56 -5.98 6.76
CA LYS A 40 -39.41 -6.67 5.78
C LYS A 40 -39.02 -8.15 5.66
N ASN A 41 -37.76 -8.49 5.94
CA ASN A 41 -37.26 -9.86 5.98
C ASN A 41 -36.42 -10.10 7.25
N THR A 42 -37.08 -10.55 8.31
CA THR A 42 -36.46 -10.75 9.63
C THR A 42 -35.50 -11.94 9.72
N GLN A 43 -35.35 -12.73 8.64
CA GLN A 43 -34.36 -13.80 8.55
C GLN A 43 -33.11 -13.34 7.76
N HIS A 44 -33.22 -12.25 7.00
CA HIS A 44 -32.11 -11.72 6.23
C HIS A 44 -31.11 -11.03 7.16
N LYS A 45 -29.86 -11.51 7.17
CA LYS A 45 -28.74 -10.93 7.90
C LYS A 45 -28.04 -9.92 6.99
N PRO A 46 -28.21 -8.59 7.22
CA PRO A 46 -27.66 -7.59 6.32
C PRO A 46 -26.13 -7.65 6.23
N ILE A 47 -25.62 -7.40 5.05
CA ILE A 47 -24.19 -7.20 4.82
C ILE A 47 -23.88 -5.73 5.04
N VAL A 48 -22.86 -5.47 5.87
CA VAL A 48 -22.37 -4.12 6.14
C VAL A 48 -21.02 -3.95 5.48
N ASP A 49 -20.96 -3.05 4.52
CA ASP A 49 -19.74 -2.68 3.81
C ASP A 49 -19.22 -1.35 4.34
N VAL A 50 -17.92 -1.29 4.58
CA VAL A 50 -17.20 -0.05 4.87
C VAL A 50 -16.44 0.32 3.62
N CYS A 51 -16.81 1.44 3.02
CA CYS A 51 -16.32 1.86 1.72
C CYS A 51 -15.51 3.13 1.81
N SER A 52 -14.53 3.31 0.93
CA SER A 52 -13.90 4.61 0.69
C SER A 52 -13.82 4.87 -0.81
N ASN A 53 -14.24 6.05 -1.24
CA ASN A 53 -14.27 6.44 -2.66
C ASN A 53 -14.97 5.41 -3.58
N GLY A 54 -16.02 4.75 -3.07
CA GLY A 54 -16.80 3.74 -3.82
C GLY A 54 -16.22 2.32 -3.82
N GLU A 55 -15.05 2.09 -3.20
CA GLU A 55 -14.44 0.77 -3.06
C GLU A 55 -14.77 0.17 -1.68
N VAL A 56 -15.14 -1.11 -1.62
CA VAL A 56 -15.39 -1.84 -0.37
C VAL A 56 -14.05 -2.23 0.26
N LEU A 57 -13.72 -1.66 1.42
CA LEU A 57 -12.48 -1.95 2.16
C LEU A 57 -12.67 -3.15 3.10
N TRP A 58 -13.80 -3.19 3.79
CA TRP A 58 -14.11 -4.22 4.76
C TRP A 58 -15.59 -4.58 4.71
N GLN A 59 -15.90 -5.85 4.91
CA GLN A 59 -17.26 -6.37 4.91
C GLN A 59 -17.50 -7.21 6.16
N VAL A 60 -18.68 -7.06 6.76
CA VAL A 60 -19.11 -7.86 7.91
C VAL A 60 -20.60 -8.14 7.84
N LYS A 61 -21.01 -9.32 8.29
CA LYS A 61 -22.42 -9.66 8.40
C LYS A 61 -22.99 -9.23 9.76
N ALA A 62 -24.15 -8.61 9.74
CA ALA A 62 -24.90 -8.25 10.95
C ALA A 62 -25.65 -9.48 11.50
N GLU A 63 -24.93 -10.35 12.20
CA GLU A 63 -25.46 -11.60 12.76
C GLU A 63 -25.07 -11.86 14.22
N SER A 64 -24.38 -10.92 14.86
CA SER A 64 -23.98 -11.05 16.26
C SER A 64 -25.14 -10.78 17.21
N PHE A 65 -25.14 -11.49 18.33
CA PHE A 65 -26.06 -11.29 19.44
C PHE A 65 -25.78 -9.98 20.17
N ARG A 66 -26.84 -9.24 20.51
CA ARG A 66 -26.80 -8.08 21.41
C ARG A 66 -28.09 -8.05 22.24
N GLU A 67 -27.94 -8.11 23.56
CA GLU A 67 -29.07 -8.28 24.49
C GLU A 67 -30.15 -7.21 24.32
N ASP A 68 -29.76 -5.94 24.15
CA ASP A 68 -30.68 -4.82 23.96
C ASP A 68 -31.48 -4.89 22.65
N LEU A 69 -30.93 -5.52 21.60
CA LEU A 69 -31.65 -5.73 20.32
C LEU A 69 -32.68 -6.85 20.45
N THR A 70 -32.37 -7.90 21.18
CA THR A 70 -33.31 -8.98 21.48
C THR A 70 -34.46 -8.46 22.35
N GLU A 71 -34.17 -7.67 23.39
CA GLU A 71 -35.17 -7.01 24.23
C GLU A 71 -36.06 -6.03 23.44
N ALA A 72 -35.51 -5.39 22.41
CA ALA A 72 -36.24 -4.52 21.50
C ALA A 72 -37.06 -5.27 20.43
N GLY A 73 -37.00 -6.60 20.38
CA GLY A 73 -37.67 -7.42 19.37
C GLY A 73 -37.05 -7.32 17.97
N ILE A 74 -35.81 -6.84 17.88
CA ILE A 74 -35.05 -6.71 16.63
C ILE A 74 -34.32 -8.04 16.35
N GLY A 75 -33.67 -8.63 17.36
CA GLY A 75 -32.94 -9.90 17.25
C GLY A 75 -31.43 -9.74 17.00
N ASP A 76 -30.78 -10.81 16.55
CA ASP A 76 -29.32 -10.90 16.44
C ASP A 76 -28.79 -10.26 15.16
N PHE A 77 -28.66 -8.94 15.22
CA PHE A 77 -28.34 -8.09 14.07
C PHE A 77 -27.20 -7.11 14.34
N ALA A 78 -26.38 -7.39 15.36
CA ALA A 78 -25.20 -6.59 15.62
C ALA A 78 -24.03 -7.01 14.71
N PHE A 79 -23.11 -6.08 14.49
CA PHE A 79 -21.83 -6.33 13.84
C PHE A 79 -20.69 -5.66 14.60
N LYS A 80 -19.52 -6.30 14.52
CA LYS A 80 -18.26 -5.75 15.01
C LYS A 80 -17.18 -6.11 14.00
N LEU A 81 -16.45 -5.11 13.55
CA LEU A 81 -15.37 -5.22 12.60
C LEU A 81 -14.16 -4.47 13.17
N LYS A 82 -12.99 -5.10 13.15
CA LYS A 82 -11.73 -4.42 13.42
C LYS A 82 -11.09 -4.07 12.07
N PRO A 83 -10.96 -2.77 11.73
CA PRO A 83 -10.27 -2.36 10.52
C PRO A 83 -8.84 -2.89 10.49
N VAL A 84 -8.42 -3.42 9.35
CA VAL A 84 -7.07 -3.93 9.15
C VAL A 84 -6.38 -3.07 8.12
N ALA A 85 -5.32 -2.36 8.50
CA ALA A 85 -4.60 -1.47 7.59
C ALA A 85 -3.99 -2.20 6.38
N ALA A 86 -3.63 -3.49 6.53
CA ALA A 86 -3.00 -4.30 5.47
C ALA A 86 -3.84 -4.47 4.19
N VAL A 87 -5.16 -4.25 4.24
CA VAL A 87 -6.03 -4.36 3.05
C VAL A 87 -6.16 -3.04 2.28
N LEU A 88 -5.62 -1.94 2.83
CA LEU A 88 -5.70 -0.64 2.21
C LEU A 88 -4.77 -0.58 1.00
N LYS A 89 -5.24 0.08 -0.08
CA LYS A 89 -4.43 0.37 -1.27
C LYS A 89 -3.87 1.79 -1.27
N ARG A 90 -4.36 2.63 -0.36
CA ARG A 90 -4.04 4.05 -0.21
C ARG A 90 -4.43 4.50 1.20
N ASP A 91 -3.90 5.65 1.62
CA ASP A 91 -4.32 6.28 2.86
C ASP A 91 -5.81 6.61 2.82
N ILE A 92 -6.47 6.39 3.96
CA ILE A 92 -7.89 6.67 4.16
C ILE A 92 -8.01 7.72 5.26
N THR A 93 -8.83 8.74 5.01
CA THR A 93 -9.19 9.76 6.01
C THR A 93 -10.65 9.70 6.42
N GLU A 94 -11.49 9.07 5.60
CA GLU A 94 -12.92 8.95 5.79
C GLU A 94 -13.49 7.72 5.09
N VAL A 95 -14.61 7.24 5.63
CA VAL A 95 -15.34 6.08 5.10
C VAL A 95 -16.84 6.30 5.09
N ASP A 96 -17.49 5.61 4.16
CA ASP A 96 -18.94 5.48 4.09
C ASP A 96 -19.36 4.08 4.55
N ILE A 97 -20.53 3.98 5.17
CA ILE A 97 -21.13 2.70 5.52
C ILE A 97 -22.25 2.41 4.53
N HIS A 98 -22.26 1.20 3.98
CA HIS A 98 -23.34 0.69 3.15
C HIS A 98 -23.97 -0.53 3.82
N ILE A 99 -25.28 -0.64 3.72
CA ILE A 99 -26.03 -1.82 4.15
C ILE A 99 -26.70 -2.41 2.93
N ASP A 100 -26.35 -3.67 2.62
CA ASP A 100 -26.77 -4.40 1.41
C ASP A 100 -26.59 -3.56 0.13
N GLY A 101 -25.44 -2.88 0.01
CA GLY A 101 -25.08 -2.05 -1.14
C GLY A 101 -25.63 -0.62 -1.13
N HIS A 102 -26.42 -0.23 -0.13
CA HIS A 102 -27.00 1.12 -0.02
C HIS A 102 -26.30 1.97 1.03
N LYS A 103 -25.80 3.15 0.64
CA LYS A 103 -25.12 4.09 1.53
C LYS A 103 -26.06 4.61 2.62
N VAL A 104 -25.65 4.53 3.89
CA VAL A 104 -26.53 4.87 5.03
C VAL A 104 -26.20 6.19 5.71
N ASN A 105 -24.98 6.69 5.57
CA ASN A 105 -24.52 7.94 6.16
C ASN A 105 -24.67 9.12 5.18
N GLU A 106 -25.12 10.27 5.68
CA GLU A 106 -25.25 11.50 4.88
C GLU A 106 -23.91 12.21 4.67
N GLN A 107 -23.03 12.15 5.67
CA GLN A 107 -21.65 12.64 5.60
C GLN A 107 -20.70 11.48 5.91
N PRO A 108 -19.53 11.40 5.23
CA PRO A 108 -18.50 10.40 5.54
C PRO A 108 -18.10 10.42 7.01
N TYR A 109 -17.87 9.23 7.59
CA TYR A 109 -17.33 9.13 8.93
C TYR A 109 -15.81 9.33 8.89
N PRO A 110 -15.24 10.16 9.78
CA PRO A 110 -13.79 10.33 9.86
C PRO A 110 -13.15 9.02 10.31
N LEU A 111 -12.17 8.54 9.53
CA LEU A 111 -11.39 7.34 9.82
C LEU A 111 -10.00 7.51 9.20
N VAL A 112 -9.03 7.94 10.01
CA VAL A 112 -7.65 8.13 9.55
C VAL A 112 -6.89 6.82 9.73
N MET A 113 -6.51 6.21 8.61
CA MET A 113 -5.69 5.00 8.57
C MET A 113 -4.72 5.10 7.40
N GLN A 114 -3.46 4.79 7.68
CA GLN A 114 -2.42 4.79 6.66
C GLN A 114 -2.36 3.42 6.00
N CYS A 115 -2.27 3.40 4.68
CA CYS A 115 -1.94 2.18 3.96
C CYS A 115 -0.51 1.77 4.31
N PRO A 116 -0.26 0.51 4.70
CA PRO A 116 1.09 0.01 4.92
C PRO A 116 1.79 -0.24 3.58
N ASN A 117 1.99 0.83 2.80
CA ASN A 117 2.61 0.91 1.47
C ASN A 117 1.95 0.05 0.37
N GLU A 118 1.87 0.62 -0.83
CA GLU A 118 1.22 0.05 -2.01
C GLU A 118 1.81 -1.33 -2.41
N GLY A 119 0.96 -2.36 -2.54
CA GLY A 119 1.29 -3.59 -3.30
C GLY A 119 1.32 -4.94 -2.56
N CYS A 120 0.48 -5.22 -1.55
CA CYS A 120 0.59 -6.45 -0.77
C CYS A 120 -0.06 -7.71 -1.38
N LEU A 121 0.74 -8.69 -1.81
CA LEU A 121 0.40 -10.12 -1.81
C LEU A 121 0.49 -10.60 -0.33
N THR A 122 -0.38 -11.49 0.16
CA THR A 122 -0.39 -11.82 1.60
C THR A 122 -0.22 -13.32 1.85
N SER A 123 1.03 -13.78 1.84
CA SER A 123 1.42 -14.96 2.62
C SER A 123 2.05 -14.52 3.94
N HIS A 124 1.69 -15.18 5.04
CA HIS A 124 2.18 -14.92 6.39
C HIS A 124 2.54 -16.24 7.06
N PHE A 125 3.52 -16.25 7.96
CA PHE A 125 3.89 -17.49 8.68
C PHE A 125 4.60 -17.20 10.00
N ALA A 126 4.47 -18.12 10.96
CA ALA A 126 5.27 -18.12 12.17
C ALA A 126 6.69 -18.59 11.85
N MET A 127 7.70 -17.88 12.36
CA MET A 127 9.08 -18.31 12.30
C MET A 127 9.30 -19.40 13.34
N ALA A 128 9.69 -20.60 12.89
CA ALA A 128 9.97 -21.73 13.78
C ALA A 128 11.49 -21.90 13.88
N HIS A 129 12.11 -21.34 14.91
CA HIS A 129 13.53 -21.50 15.18
C HIS A 129 13.82 -21.66 16.67
N GLU A 130 14.82 -22.46 17.05
CA GLU A 130 15.16 -22.72 18.46
C GLU A 130 15.57 -21.44 19.22
N HIS A 131 16.28 -20.55 18.54
CA HIS A 131 16.82 -19.32 19.13
C HIS A 131 15.98 -18.05 18.91
N TYR A 132 15.00 -18.09 18.01
CA TYR A 132 14.21 -16.92 17.63
C TYR A 132 12.72 -17.23 17.63
N THR A 133 11.94 -16.30 18.17
CA THR A 133 10.49 -16.27 17.99
C THR A 133 10.15 -15.11 17.07
N GLY A 134 9.30 -15.35 16.08
CA GLY A 134 8.92 -14.31 15.13
C GLY A 134 7.70 -14.66 14.31
N HIS A 135 7.21 -13.68 13.57
CA HIS A 135 6.15 -13.84 12.62
C HIS A 135 6.41 -12.94 11.41
N VAL A 136 6.22 -13.48 10.22
CA VAL A 136 6.14 -12.68 9.00
C VAL A 136 4.67 -12.32 8.81
N ASP A 137 4.37 -11.04 8.89
CA ASP A 137 3.01 -10.52 8.81
C ASP A 137 2.53 -10.40 7.36
N ALA A 138 3.44 -10.06 6.45
CA ALA A 138 3.14 -9.97 5.03
C ALA A 138 4.39 -10.07 4.15
N ILE A 139 4.19 -10.58 2.93
CA ILE A 139 5.22 -10.78 1.90
C ILE A 139 4.65 -10.30 0.56
N THR A 140 5.21 -9.21 0.06
CA THR A 140 4.85 -8.60 -1.22
C THR A 140 5.99 -8.76 -2.23
N GLU A 141 5.75 -8.33 -3.46
CA GLU A 141 6.78 -8.26 -4.51
C GLU A 141 7.95 -7.30 -4.19
N ASN A 142 7.75 -6.30 -3.33
CA ASN A 142 8.74 -5.26 -3.03
C ASN A 142 9.06 -5.13 -1.52
N LEU A 143 8.42 -5.93 -0.67
CA LEU A 143 8.44 -5.72 0.77
C LEU A 143 8.16 -7.01 1.56
N ILE A 144 8.93 -7.23 2.62
CA ILE A 144 8.60 -8.22 3.66
C ILE A 144 8.56 -7.51 5.01
N VAL A 145 7.46 -7.73 5.74
CA VAL A 145 7.28 -7.16 7.08
C VAL A 145 6.97 -8.25 8.09
N GLY A 146 7.43 -8.02 9.31
CA GLY A 146 7.20 -8.94 10.41
C GLY A 146 7.92 -8.47 11.66
N TRP A 147 8.10 -9.41 12.57
CA TRP A 147 8.89 -9.21 13.77
C TRP A 147 9.66 -10.46 14.13
N VAL A 148 10.80 -10.26 14.79
CA VAL A 148 11.63 -11.34 15.29
C VAL A 148 12.34 -10.91 16.56
N MET A 149 12.39 -11.82 17.53
CA MET A 149 12.97 -11.61 18.84
C MET A 149 13.90 -12.77 19.18
N ALA A 150 15.11 -12.44 19.64
CA ALA A 150 16.05 -13.43 20.16
C ALA A 150 15.56 -13.94 21.52
N ASN A 151 15.31 -15.24 21.62
CA ASN A 151 14.76 -15.88 22.82
C ASN A 151 15.71 -15.78 24.01
N ALA A 152 17.02 -15.87 23.77
CA ALA A 152 18.05 -15.84 24.80
C ALA A 152 18.34 -14.42 25.34
N ASN A 153 18.15 -13.39 24.51
CA ASN A 153 18.40 -12.00 24.91
C ASN A 153 17.53 -11.03 24.10
N PRO A 154 16.41 -10.55 24.67
CA PRO A 154 15.51 -9.59 24.01
C PRO A 154 16.13 -8.22 23.72
N ASN A 155 17.32 -7.91 24.22
CA ASN A 155 18.00 -6.66 23.86
C ASN A 155 18.78 -6.76 22.53
N ILE A 156 18.91 -7.97 21.97
CA ILE A 156 19.55 -8.18 20.67
C ILE A 156 18.55 -7.85 19.55
N ARG A 157 19.01 -7.05 18.60
CA ARG A 157 18.29 -6.76 17.35
C ARG A 157 18.80 -7.71 16.28
N ALA A 158 17.91 -8.58 15.81
CA ALA A 158 18.29 -9.61 14.86
C ALA A 158 18.42 -9.03 13.44
N LYS A 159 19.46 -9.45 12.70
CA LYS A 159 19.58 -9.13 11.28
C LYS A 159 18.68 -10.08 10.49
N VAL A 160 17.78 -9.52 9.69
CA VAL A 160 16.90 -10.28 8.80
C VAL A 160 17.40 -10.15 7.37
N VAL A 161 17.56 -11.27 6.67
CA VAL A 161 18.17 -11.33 5.34
C VAL A 161 17.32 -12.20 4.41
N LEU A 162 16.99 -11.69 3.24
CA LEU A 162 16.38 -12.49 2.17
C LEU A 162 17.49 -13.06 1.29
N VAL A 163 17.49 -14.38 1.11
CA VAL A 163 18.53 -15.11 0.40
C VAL A 163 17.92 -15.93 -0.73
N HIS A 164 18.48 -15.84 -1.93
CA HIS A 164 18.15 -16.71 -3.07
C HIS A 164 19.40 -17.50 -3.46
N ASN A 165 19.34 -18.83 -3.44
CA ASN A 165 20.46 -19.71 -3.79
C ASN A 165 21.80 -19.39 -3.08
N GLY A 166 21.74 -18.87 -1.85
CA GLY A 166 22.91 -18.49 -1.07
C GLY A 166 23.38 -17.04 -1.25
N GLU A 167 22.79 -16.28 -2.18
CA GLU A 167 23.09 -14.87 -2.39
C GLU A 167 22.11 -13.96 -1.62
N GLU A 168 22.64 -12.94 -0.94
CA GLU A 168 21.85 -11.93 -0.23
C GLU A 168 21.18 -10.98 -1.23
N LEU A 169 19.84 -11.02 -1.30
CA LEU A 169 19.06 -10.08 -2.12
C LEU A 169 18.79 -8.78 -1.37
N ALA A 170 18.45 -8.89 -0.08
CA ALA A 170 18.11 -7.76 0.78
C ALA A 170 18.42 -8.07 2.24
N ALA A 171 18.71 -7.05 3.04
CA ALA A 171 18.89 -7.17 4.48
C ALA A 171 18.33 -5.97 5.24
N THR A 172 17.91 -6.20 6.47
CA THR A 172 17.46 -5.18 7.41
C THR A 172 17.73 -5.63 8.85
N VAL A 173 17.49 -4.74 9.82
CA VAL A 173 17.57 -5.06 11.25
C VAL A 173 16.16 -4.97 11.85
N ALA A 174 15.83 -5.90 12.74
CA ALA A 174 14.57 -5.90 13.47
C ALA A 174 14.65 -4.99 14.70
N ASP A 175 14.59 -3.67 14.49
CA ASP A 175 14.74 -2.64 15.52
C ASP A 175 13.57 -1.65 15.61
N GLN A 176 12.54 -1.82 14.79
CA GLN A 176 11.42 -0.92 14.77
C GLN A 176 10.47 -1.20 15.94
N TYR A 177 9.93 -0.13 16.51
CA TYR A 177 9.01 -0.22 17.64
C TYR A 177 7.60 -0.64 17.21
N ARG A 178 7.03 -1.56 17.97
CA ARG A 178 5.64 -1.99 17.89
C ARG A 178 5.03 -2.08 19.28
N GLY A 179 3.96 -1.35 19.50
CA GLY A 179 3.29 -1.28 20.81
C GLY A 179 2.72 -2.63 21.27
N ASP A 180 2.29 -3.50 20.35
CA ASP A 180 1.80 -4.84 20.66
C ASP A 180 2.91 -5.82 21.09
N LEU A 181 4.16 -5.53 20.74
CA LEU A 181 5.34 -6.29 21.16
C LEU A 181 5.93 -5.76 22.47
N HIS A 182 5.46 -4.62 22.96
CA HIS A 182 5.94 -4.02 24.20
C HIS A 182 5.30 -4.72 25.41
N LYS A 183 6.13 -5.40 26.23
CA LYS A 183 5.70 -6.07 27.47
C LYS A 183 6.60 -5.69 28.64
N GLY A 184 6.61 -4.40 28.97
CA GLY A 184 7.38 -3.84 30.08
C GLY A 184 8.88 -3.74 29.79
N GLU A 185 9.71 -3.58 30.82
CA GLU A 185 11.15 -3.31 30.67
C GLU A 185 11.96 -4.44 30.03
N ALA A 186 11.43 -5.67 29.99
CA ALA A 186 12.11 -6.84 29.41
C ALA A 186 11.88 -7.01 27.90
N GLN A 187 10.84 -6.38 27.34
CA GLN A 187 10.51 -6.41 25.91
C GLN A 187 10.08 -5.01 25.51
N ASP A 188 11.04 -4.22 25.03
CA ASP A 188 10.83 -2.81 24.73
C ASP A 188 9.96 -2.57 23.48
N GLY A 189 9.62 -3.62 22.75
CA GLY A 189 8.78 -3.58 21.56
C GLY A 189 9.55 -3.29 20.26
N CYS A 190 10.87 -3.12 20.33
CA CYS A 190 11.74 -2.76 19.19
C CYS A 190 12.23 -4.01 18.45
N HIS A 191 11.30 -4.78 17.89
CA HIS A 191 11.55 -6.09 17.28
C HIS A 191 10.90 -6.28 15.92
N SER A 192 10.25 -5.25 15.38
CA SER A 192 9.71 -5.33 14.03
C SER A 192 10.76 -5.00 12.99
N PHE A 193 10.60 -5.59 11.81
CA PHE A 193 11.52 -5.38 10.69
C PHE A 193 10.80 -4.91 9.43
N ARG A 194 11.48 -3.94 8.83
CA ARG A 194 11.26 -3.24 7.55
C ARG A 194 12.03 -3.80 6.34
N LEU A 195 11.70 -4.92 5.68
CA LEU A 195 12.60 -5.43 4.61
C LEU A 195 12.15 -5.03 3.20
N ASN A 196 12.68 -3.91 2.70
CA ASN A 196 12.45 -3.48 1.30
C ASN A 196 13.24 -4.37 0.34
N LEU A 197 12.58 -4.88 -0.70
CA LEU A 197 13.18 -5.76 -1.70
C LEU A 197 13.61 -4.95 -2.93
N PRO A 198 14.89 -5.01 -3.32
CA PRO A 198 15.37 -4.33 -4.51
C PRO A 198 14.99 -5.14 -5.76
N VAL A 199 13.83 -4.83 -6.35
CA VAL A 199 13.27 -5.55 -7.51
C VAL A 199 14.28 -5.69 -8.67
N HIS A 200 15.10 -4.67 -8.92
CA HIS A 200 16.16 -4.71 -9.94
C HIS A 200 17.23 -5.81 -9.72
N LYS A 201 17.33 -6.40 -8.52
CA LYS A 201 18.24 -7.51 -8.21
C LYS A 201 17.58 -8.88 -8.34
N PHE A 202 16.29 -8.94 -8.65
CA PHE A 202 15.60 -10.22 -8.73
C PHE A 202 16.12 -11.05 -9.91
N PRO A 203 16.28 -12.37 -9.70
CA PRO A 203 16.82 -13.26 -10.73
C PRO A 203 15.84 -13.51 -11.89
N SER A 204 14.54 -13.41 -11.62
CA SER A 204 13.45 -13.64 -12.57
C SER A 204 12.14 -13.07 -12.01
N ALA A 205 11.08 -13.05 -12.83
CA ALA A 205 9.74 -12.61 -12.40
C ALA A 205 9.04 -13.60 -11.44
N SER A 206 9.57 -14.81 -11.27
CA SER A 206 9.09 -15.79 -10.30
C SER A 206 10.26 -16.62 -9.79
N PHE A 207 10.53 -16.57 -8.49
CA PHE A 207 11.60 -17.34 -7.85
C PHE A 207 11.27 -17.66 -6.40
N GLU A 208 11.97 -18.65 -5.86
CA GLU A 208 11.90 -19.03 -4.45
C GLU A 208 13.10 -18.47 -3.68
N CYS A 209 12.87 -18.04 -2.45
CA CYS A 209 13.89 -17.50 -1.56
C CYS A 209 13.64 -17.93 -0.12
N ASP A 210 14.66 -17.77 0.72
CA ASP A 210 14.61 -18.09 2.13
C ASP A 210 14.87 -16.84 2.96
N LEU A 211 14.15 -16.74 4.08
CA LEU A 211 14.38 -15.70 5.06
C LEU A 211 15.32 -16.26 6.12
N GLN A 212 16.40 -15.53 6.38
CA GLN A 212 17.38 -15.86 7.39
C GLN A 212 17.39 -14.81 8.51
N VAL A 213 17.61 -15.26 9.73
CA VAL A 213 17.80 -14.43 10.92
C VAL A 213 19.18 -14.75 11.47
N ASP A 214 20.07 -13.77 11.47
CA ASP A 214 21.48 -13.91 11.87
C ASP A 214 22.18 -15.13 11.21
N GLY A 215 21.88 -15.35 9.93
CA GLY A 215 22.44 -16.43 9.11
C GLY A 215 21.71 -17.78 9.19
N GLN A 216 20.64 -17.88 9.99
CA GLN A 216 19.86 -19.11 10.15
C GLN A 216 18.52 -19.01 9.43
N LYS A 217 18.17 -20.00 8.59
CA LYS A 217 16.88 -20.07 7.90
C LYS A 217 15.73 -20.22 8.91
N VAL A 218 14.68 -19.40 8.75
CA VAL A 218 13.54 -19.37 9.69
C VAL A 218 12.17 -19.66 9.08
N ASN A 219 12.07 -19.72 7.75
CA ASN A 219 10.83 -20.05 7.05
C ASN A 219 10.66 -21.58 6.89
N PRO A 220 9.45 -22.12 7.14
CA PRO A 220 9.20 -23.57 7.08
C PRO A 220 9.21 -24.12 5.64
N GLN A 221 8.84 -23.29 4.67
CA GLN A 221 8.89 -23.57 3.24
C GLN A 221 9.46 -22.36 2.52
N PRO A 222 10.14 -22.54 1.36
CA PRO A 222 10.64 -21.43 0.56
C PRO A 222 9.54 -20.39 0.29
N ILE A 223 9.89 -19.12 0.43
CA ILE A 223 9.03 -18.00 0.09
C ILE A 223 9.05 -17.86 -1.41
N ARG A 224 7.89 -17.88 -2.06
CA ARG A 224 7.79 -17.61 -3.49
C ARG A 224 7.48 -16.13 -3.71
N ILE A 225 8.34 -15.45 -4.46
CA ILE A 225 8.11 -14.09 -4.95
C ILE A 225 7.69 -14.18 -6.41
N GLU A 226 6.57 -13.53 -6.73
CA GLU A 226 6.06 -13.41 -8.09
C GLU A 226 5.77 -11.93 -8.37
N LEU A 227 6.15 -11.49 -9.56
CA LEU A 227 5.90 -10.15 -10.07
C LEU A 227 5.59 -10.23 -11.57
N ASP A 228 5.00 -9.17 -12.10
CA ASP A 228 4.83 -9.03 -13.54
C ASP A 228 6.20 -8.87 -14.23
N GLN A 229 6.38 -9.56 -15.37
CA GLN A 229 7.65 -9.58 -16.11
C GLN A 229 8.06 -8.18 -16.58
N ASN A 230 7.10 -7.38 -17.04
CA ASN A 230 7.37 -6.00 -17.46
C ASN A 230 7.76 -5.12 -16.27
N THR A 231 7.22 -5.36 -15.07
CA THR A 231 7.66 -4.66 -13.85
C THR A 231 9.13 -4.96 -13.52
N LEU A 232 9.55 -6.22 -13.61
CA LEU A 232 10.95 -6.60 -13.41
C LEU A 232 11.88 -5.90 -14.41
N GLU A 233 11.55 -5.99 -15.70
CA GLU A 233 12.34 -5.40 -16.78
C GLU A 233 12.46 -3.88 -16.63
N VAL A 234 11.35 -3.21 -16.31
CA VAL A 234 11.35 -1.76 -16.09
C VAL A 234 12.26 -1.38 -14.92
N GLU A 235 12.23 -2.10 -13.80
CA GLU A 235 13.07 -1.79 -12.64
C GLU A 235 14.55 -2.10 -12.89
N GLN A 236 14.86 -3.22 -13.56
CA GLN A 236 16.23 -3.55 -13.98
C GLN A 236 16.77 -2.51 -14.96
N TYR A 237 15.97 -2.09 -15.94
CA TYR A 237 16.33 -1.05 -16.89
C TYR A 237 16.57 0.29 -16.19
N LYS A 238 15.62 0.75 -15.37
CA LYS A 238 15.77 2.00 -14.60
C LYS A 238 17.05 2.00 -13.78
N HIS A 239 17.41 0.88 -13.16
CA HIS A 239 18.64 0.77 -12.39
C HIS A 239 19.89 0.82 -13.27
N ASN A 240 19.93 0.02 -14.33
CA ASN A 240 21.07 -0.09 -15.24
C ASN A 240 21.35 1.21 -15.99
N PHE A 241 20.31 2.00 -16.30
CA PHE A 241 20.41 3.25 -17.04
C PHE A 241 20.20 4.50 -16.18
N ALA A 242 20.23 4.36 -14.84
CA ALA A 242 19.97 5.47 -13.92
C ALA A 242 20.97 6.62 -14.13
N SER A 243 22.25 6.29 -14.38
CA SER A 243 23.30 7.28 -14.62
C SER A 243 23.08 8.00 -15.95
N GLU A 244 22.83 7.26 -17.03
CA GLU A 244 22.63 7.80 -18.37
C GLU A 244 21.38 8.68 -18.45
N LEU A 245 20.28 8.26 -17.81
CA LEU A 245 19.06 9.07 -17.70
C LEU A 245 19.29 10.33 -16.85
N GLY A 246 20.08 10.22 -15.78
CA GLY A 246 20.47 11.36 -14.94
C GLY A 246 21.30 12.39 -15.72
N ASP A 247 22.35 11.94 -16.41
CA ASP A 247 23.22 12.78 -17.23
C ASP A 247 22.46 13.41 -18.40
N PHE A 248 21.55 12.65 -19.02
CA PHE A 248 20.68 13.16 -20.07
C PHE A 248 19.76 14.26 -19.54
N ASN A 249 19.05 14.03 -18.43
CA ASN A 249 18.16 15.03 -17.84
C ASN A 249 18.90 16.30 -17.43
N ALA A 250 20.09 16.17 -16.85
CA ALA A 250 20.94 17.31 -16.50
C ALA A 250 21.34 18.11 -17.74
N LEU A 251 21.68 17.41 -18.83
CA LEU A 251 22.09 18.05 -20.08
C LEU A 251 20.91 18.74 -20.80
N ILE A 252 19.74 18.09 -20.88
CA ILE A 252 18.53 18.74 -21.43
C ILE A 252 18.19 19.98 -20.62
N SER A 253 18.27 19.91 -19.29
CA SER A 253 18.01 21.06 -18.42
C SER A 253 19.01 22.19 -18.67
N ALA A 254 20.30 21.87 -18.84
CA ALA A 254 21.34 22.86 -19.16
C ALA A 254 21.10 23.52 -20.52
N GLU A 255 20.73 22.75 -21.54
CA GLU A 255 20.51 23.29 -22.88
C GLU A 255 19.21 24.11 -22.96
N LEU A 256 18.13 23.67 -22.31
CA LEU A 256 16.90 24.48 -22.19
C LEU A 256 17.17 25.80 -21.46
N ASN A 257 17.97 25.79 -20.40
CA ASN A 257 18.37 27.02 -19.70
C ASN A 257 19.22 27.94 -20.59
N ARG A 258 20.16 27.38 -21.37
CA ARG A 258 20.97 28.14 -22.33
C ARG A 258 20.10 28.81 -23.40
N LEU A 259 19.16 28.05 -23.99
CA LEU A 259 18.21 28.56 -24.97
C LEU A 259 17.33 29.67 -24.38
N HIS A 260 16.82 29.47 -23.16
CA HIS A 260 16.02 30.48 -22.46
C HIS A 260 16.79 31.79 -22.24
N GLN A 261 18.03 31.71 -21.73
CA GLN A 261 18.89 32.87 -21.52
C GLN A 261 19.22 33.60 -22.83
N ALA A 262 19.51 32.87 -23.91
CA ALA A 262 19.80 33.45 -25.22
C ALA A 262 18.59 34.21 -25.79
N VAL A 263 17.38 33.64 -25.68
CA VAL A 263 16.14 34.30 -26.09
C VAL A 263 15.87 35.54 -25.24
N GLU A 264 16.02 35.46 -23.92
CA GLU A 264 15.82 36.59 -23.01
C GLU A 264 16.81 37.74 -23.23
N SER A 265 18.09 37.44 -23.52
CA SER A 265 19.09 38.47 -23.84
C SER A 265 18.76 39.18 -25.15
N GLU A 266 18.33 38.44 -26.18
CA GLU A 266 17.99 39.02 -27.48
C GLU A 266 16.68 39.82 -27.46
N THR A 267 15.71 39.45 -26.61
CA THR A 267 14.45 40.23 -26.46
C THR A 267 14.66 41.54 -25.73
N LYS A 268 15.67 41.65 -24.85
CA LYS A 268 16.00 42.89 -24.13
C LYS A 268 16.80 43.88 -24.98
N GLU A 269 17.53 43.40 -26.01
CA GLU A 269 18.40 44.26 -26.83
C GLU A 269 17.76 44.79 -28.13
N THR A 270 16.61 44.29 -28.59
CA THR A 270 16.08 44.70 -29.91
C THR A 270 14.57 44.96 -29.93
N GLN A 271 14.18 46.25 -30.04
CA GLN A 271 12.89 46.60 -30.64
C GLN A 271 12.95 46.28 -32.14
N GLY A 272 12.66 45.03 -32.49
CA GLY A 272 12.48 44.58 -33.87
C GLY A 272 13.80 44.30 -34.62
N ALA A 273 13.83 43.13 -35.29
CA ALA A 273 14.86 42.67 -36.21
C ALA A 273 16.10 41.98 -35.63
N ASN A 274 15.94 40.78 -35.06
CA ASN A 274 16.70 39.62 -35.56
C ASN A 274 16.06 38.27 -35.20
N LEU A 275 14.80 38.07 -35.58
CA LEU A 275 14.08 36.79 -35.42
C LEU A 275 14.88 35.59 -35.96
N ASN A 276 15.71 35.81 -36.98
CA ASN A 276 16.50 34.76 -37.62
C ASN A 276 17.60 34.17 -36.72
N VAL A 277 18.16 34.94 -35.78
CA VAL A 277 19.22 34.43 -34.89
C VAL A 277 18.60 33.57 -33.79
N ALA A 278 17.58 34.08 -33.08
CA ALA A 278 16.78 33.30 -32.15
C ALA A 278 16.21 32.01 -32.76
N VAL A 279 15.69 32.08 -34.00
CA VAL A 279 15.19 30.89 -34.72
C VAL A 279 16.31 29.92 -35.07
N ASN A 280 17.50 30.39 -35.49
CA ASN A 280 18.63 29.50 -35.75
C ASN A 280 19.15 28.81 -34.49
N VAL A 281 19.20 29.53 -33.35
CA VAL A 281 19.61 28.96 -32.06
C VAL A 281 18.59 27.91 -31.60
N ALA A 282 17.29 28.18 -31.76
CA ALA A 282 16.24 27.21 -31.46
C ALA A 282 16.28 25.98 -32.40
N LEU A 283 16.52 26.18 -33.70
CA LEU A 283 16.65 25.09 -34.68
C LEU A 283 17.84 24.19 -34.37
N GLN A 284 18.97 24.77 -33.94
CA GLN A 284 20.16 24.02 -33.57
C GLN A 284 19.95 23.21 -32.27
N GLY A 285 19.27 23.81 -31.28
CA GLY A 285 18.88 23.12 -30.05
C GLY A 285 17.89 21.97 -30.31
N ILE A 286 16.92 22.17 -31.20
CA ILE A 286 15.98 21.11 -31.62
C ILE A 286 16.73 19.97 -32.36
N ALA A 287 17.67 20.30 -33.24
CA ALA A 287 18.45 19.29 -33.96
C ALA A 287 19.29 18.41 -33.03
N GLU A 288 19.89 19.01 -32.00
CA GLU A 288 20.67 18.28 -31.00
C GLU A 288 19.80 17.41 -30.09
N LEU A 289 18.67 17.94 -29.62
CA LEU A 289 17.65 17.18 -28.89
C LEU A 289 17.15 15.98 -29.72
N SER A 290 16.85 16.20 -31.00
CA SER A 290 16.32 15.18 -31.91
C SER A 290 17.34 14.05 -32.14
N ALA A 291 18.62 14.37 -32.34
CA ALA A 291 19.68 13.37 -32.47
C ALA A 291 19.82 12.48 -31.23
N ARG A 292 19.65 13.06 -30.03
CA ARG A 292 19.73 12.34 -28.76
C ARG A 292 18.50 11.47 -28.51
N VAL A 293 17.31 11.96 -28.84
CA VAL A 293 16.06 11.16 -28.83
C VAL A 293 16.19 9.96 -29.78
N SER A 294 16.79 10.11 -30.96
CA SER A 294 17.04 8.99 -31.88
C SER A 294 18.08 7.98 -31.39
N VAL A 295 18.99 8.34 -30.47
CA VAL A 295 19.86 7.36 -29.80
C VAL A 295 19.04 6.58 -28.78
N MET A 296 18.20 7.27 -28.00
CA MET A 296 17.32 6.65 -27.02
C MET A 296 16.32 5.70 -27.67
N GLU A 297 15.72 6.09 -28.79
CA GLU A 297 14.85 5.25 -29.60
C GLU A 297 15.58 3.98 -30.06
N ARG A 298 16.85 4.09 -30.51
CA ARG A 298 17.64 2.92 -30.90
C ARG A 298 17.98 1.99 -29.74
N VAL A 299 18.23 2.54 -28.54
CA VAL A 299 18.47 1.74 -27.33
C VAL A 299 17.20 1.02 -26.91
N LEU A 300 16.07 1.72 -26.89
CA LEU A 300 14.75 1.14 -26.57
C LEU A 300 14.35 0.08 -27.60
N VAL A 301 14.43 0.38 -28.91
CA VAL A 301 14.11 -0.56 -29.99
C VAL A 301 14.99 -1.80 -29.93
N LYS A 302 16.30 -1.66 -29.73
CA LYS A 302 17.20 -2.81 -29.61
C LYS A 302 16.82 -3.69 -28.42
N HIS A 303 16.53 -3.08 -27.26
CA HIS A 303 16.18 -3.82 -26.05
C HIS A 303 14.87 -4.60 -26.21
N PHE A 304 13.82 -3.98 -26.77
CA PHE A 304 12.53 -4.63 -26.98
C PHE A 304 12.53 -5.62 -28.17
N SER A 305 13.47 -5.50 -29.12
CA SER A 305 13.59 -6.44 -30.25
C SER A 305 14.39 -7.71 -29.90
N GLU A 306 15.19 -7.69 -28.83
CA GLU A 306 15.99 -8.84 -28.37
C GLU A 306 15.23 -9.72 -27.35
N ASN A 307 14.07 -9.26 -26.86
CA ASN A 307 13.23 -9.91 -25.85
C ASN A 307 11.89 -10.47 -26.37
N GLU A 308 11.64 -10.47 -27.69
CA GLU A 308 10.56 -11.24 -28.36
C GLU A 308 11.08 -12.60 -28.86
#